data_AF-A0A1J5IYP6-F1
#
_entry.id   AF-A0A1J5IYP6-F1
#
_cell.length_a   1.000
_cell.length_b   1.000
_cell.length_c   1.000
_cell.angle_alpha   90.00
_cell.angle_beta   90.00
_cell.angle_gamma   90.00
#
_symmetry.space_group_name_H-M   'P 1'
#
loop_
_entity.id
_entity.type
_entity.pdbx_description
1 polymer ?
#
loop_
_entity_poly.entity_id
_entity_poly.type
_entity_poly.pdbx_seq_one_letter_code
_entity_poly.pdbx_strand_id
1 'polypeptide(L)'
;MSMTESPEQALQLRRLRYRLQRLGMLELEEWLGRLEPAISRGDPPVIEAAQQLMQMQTPQLLAMMHDELQLPDVLRPWLQVKA
;
A
#
# COMPACT_ATOMS: atom_id res chain seq x y z
N MET A 1 -17.64 4.06 19.03
CA MET A 1 -16.77 3.14 19.77
C MET A 1 -15.38 3.30 19.20
N SER A 2 -14.46 3.90 19.96
CA SER A 2 -13.07 4.07 19.51
C SER A 2 -12.41 2.71 19.47
N MET A 3 -12.24 2.15 18.28
CA MET A 3 -11.29 1.08 18.03
C MET A 3 -9.91 1.70 18.25
N THR A 4 -9.40 1.65 19.48
CA THR A 4 -7.98 1.81 19.73
C THR A 4 -7.28 0.71 18.93
N GLU A 5 -6.68 1.09 17.81
CA GLU A 5 -5.77 0.25 17.04
C GLU A 5 -4.84 -0.46 18.02
N SER A 6 -4.71 -1.77 17.90
CA SER A 6 -3.80 -2.48 18.78
C SER A 6 -2.39 -1.92 18.57
N PRO A 7 -1.55 -1.83 19.62
CA PRO A 7 -0.18 -1.33 19.47
C PRO A 7 0.62 -2.13 18.42
N GLU A 8 0.24 -3.38 18.15
CA GLU A 8 0.78 -4.20 17.08
C GLU A 8 0.33 -3.72 15.68
N GLN A 9 -0.94 -3.38 15.50
CA GLN A 9 -1.46 -2.80 14.25
C GLN A 9 -0.79 -1.45 13.95
N ALA A 10 -0.64 -0.58 14.94
CA ALA A 10 0.06 0.69 14.78
C ALA A 10 1.54 0.50 14.38
N LEU A 11 2.21 -0.51 14.94
CA LEU A 11 3.59 -0.86 14.56
C LEU A 11 3.66 -1.43 13.14
N GLN A 12 2.72 -2.29 12.76
CA GLN A 12 2.62 -2.81 11.39
C GLN A 12 2.35 -1.69 10.38
N LEU A 13 1.46 -0.75 10.72
CA LEU A 13 1.15 0.42 9.91
C LEU A 13 2.39 1.31 9.72
N ARG A 14 3.16 1.53 10.79
CA ARG A 14 4.40 2.31 10.74
C ARG A 14 5.48 1.62 9.90
N ARG A 15 5.62 0.30 10.01
CA ARG A 15 6.53 -0.50 9.19
C ARG A 15 6.11 -0.49 7.72
N LEU A 16 4.81 -0.60 7.45
CA LEU A 16 4.23 -0.53 6.12
C LEU A 16 4.54 0.83 5.49
N ARG A 17 4.19 1.94 6.16
CA ARG A 17 4.51 3.31 5.71
C ARG A 17 6.00 3.50 5.44
N TYR A 18 6.85 3.03 6.37
CA TYR A 18 8.29 3.14 6.20
C TYR A 18 8.82 2.33 5.02
N ARG A 19 8.27 1.14 4.78
CA ARG A 19 8.66 0.28 3.65
C ARG A 19 8.20 0.87 2.32
N LEU A 20 6.99 1.43 2.26
CA LEU A 20 6.48 2.15 1.09
C LEU A 20 7.41 3.28 0.66
N GLN A 21 8.02 3.97 1.62
CA GLN A 21 8.91 5.11 1.38
C GLN A 21 10.37 4.73 1.07
N ARG A 22 10.71 3.43 1.02
CA ARG A 22 12.12 3.00 1.02
C ARG A 22 12.43 1.88 0.04
N LEU A 23 11.68 1.82 -1.07
CA LEU A 23 11.88 0.83 -2.13
C LEU A 23 13.09 1.14 -3.02
N GLY A 24 13.66 2.35 -2.93
CA GLY A 24 14.84 2.74 -3.71
C GLY A 24 14.50 3.06 -5.18
N MET A 25 13.21 3.13 -5.51
CA MET A 25 12.68 3.54 -6.81
C MET A 25 11.59 4.59 -6.57
N LEU A 26 11.90 5.84 -6.93
CA LEU A 26 11.03 6.99 -6.70
C LEU A 26 9.62 6.81 -7.28
N GLU A 27 9.50 6.19 -8.46
CA GLU A 27 8.21 5.96 -9.13
C GLU A 27 7.31 5.02 -8.33
N LEU A 28 7.87 3.93 -7.78
CA LEU A 28 7.13 3.01 -6.92
C LEU A 28 6.82 3.63 -5.55
N GLU A 29 7.73 4.42 -5.01
CA GLU A 29 7.52 5.14 -3.75
C GLU A 29 6.39 6.16 -3.89
N GLU A 30 6.34 6.90 -5.00
CA GLU A 30 5.26 7.84 -5.30
C GLU A 30 3.94 7.11 -5.54
N TRP A 31 3.95 6.06 -6.36
CA TRP A 31 2.77 5.28 -6.69
C TRP A 31 2.15 4.63 -5.44
N LEU A 32 2.94 3.91 -4.65
CA LEU A 32 2.44 3.28 -3.42
C LEU A 32 2.18 4.30 -2.30
N GLY A 33 2.86 5.45 -2.32
CA GLY A 33 2.59 6.57 -1.43
C GLY A 33 1.13 7.06 -1.49
N ARG A 34 0.43 6.82 -2.60
CA ARG A 34 -1.01 7.12 -2.75
C ARG A 34 -1.90 6.33 -1.79
N LEU A 35 -1.41 5.24 -1.19
CA LEU A 35 -2.12 4.48 -0.16
C LEU A 35 -2.06 5.15 1.23
N GLU A 36 -1.18 6.12 1.44
CA GLU A 36 -0.95 6.75 2.75
C GLU A 36 -2.23 7.29 3.40
N PRO A 37 -3.16 7.96 2.68
CA PRO A 37 -4.41 8.43 3.27
C PRO A 37 -5.33 7.30 3.74
N ALA A 38 -5.38 6.17 3.02
CA ALA A 38 -6.19 5.01 3.39
C ALA A 38 -5.62 4.29 4.62
N ILE A 39 -4.30 4.11 4.61
CA ILE A 39 -3.50 3.54 5.69
C ILE A 39 -3.64 4.39 6.96
N SER A 40 -3.48 5.72 6.87
CA SER A 40 -3.60 6.65 8.00
C SER A 40 -5.02 6.74 8.57
N ARG A 41 -6.04 6.35 7.81
CA ARG A 41 -7.43 6.21 8.30
C ARG A 41 -7.71 4.88 8.97
N GLY A 42 -6.76 3.94 8.94
CA GLY A 42 -6.93 2.62 9.52
C GLY A 42 -7.86 1.72 8.69
N ASP A 43 -7.97 1.93 7.38
CA ASP A 43 -8.87 1.16 6.49
C ASP A 43 -8.42 -0.32 6.39
N PRO A 44 -9.08 -1.27 7.06
CA PRO A 44 -8.57 -2.64 7.19
C PRO A 44 -8.34 -3.38 5.86
N PRO A 45 -9.29 -3.43 4.90
CA PRO A 45 -9.06 -4.11 3.63
C PRO A 45 -7.91 -3.51 2.81
N VAL A 46 -7.70 -2.19 2.90
CA VAL A 46 -6.57 -1.54 2.23
C VAL A 46 -5.25 -1.89 2.90
N ILE A 47 -5.21 -1.91 4.25
CA ILE A 47 -4.02 -2.30 5.01
C ILE A 47 -3.64 -3.75 4.70
N GLU A 48 -4.58 -4.68 4.70
CA GLU A 48 -4.33 -6.09 4.38
C GLU A 48 -3.77 -6.25 2.97
N ALA A 49 -4.39 -5.61 1.97
CA ALA A 49 -3.90 -5.68 0.60
C ALA A 49 -2.53 -4.98 0.43
N ALA A 50 -2.29 -3.87 1.11
CA ALA A 50 -0.99 -3.20 1.11
C ALA A 50 0.11 -4.05 1.76
N GLN A 51 -0.22 -4.80 2.82
CA GLN A 51 0.69 -5.77 3.43
C GLN A 51 1.05 -6.90 2.45
N GLN A 52 0.10 -7.36 1.62
CA GLN A 52 0.38 -8.34 0.57
C GLN A 52 1.32 -7.78 -0.49
N LEU A 53 1.12 -6.53 -0.94
CA LEU A 53 2.04 -5.85 -1.86
C LEU A 53 3.46 -5.78 -1.28
N MET A 54 3.62 -5.59 0.03
CA MET A 54 4.94 -5.55 0.67
C MET A 54 5.67 -6.89 0.68
N GLN A 55 4.99 -8.00 0.46
CA GLN A 55 5.61 -9.30 0.32
C GLN A 55 6.05 -9.59 -1.13
N MET A 56 5.58 -8.77 -2.08
CA MET A 56 5.93 -8.90 -3.49
C MET A 56 7.33 -8.37 -3.79
N GLN A 57 7.90 -8.87 -4.88
CA GLN A 57 9.17 -8.38 -5.38
C GLN A 57 8.96 -7.13 -6.24
N THR A 58 9.99 -6.26 -6.30
CA THR A 58 9.96 -5.03 -7.10
C THR A 58 9.46 -5.23 -8.54
N PRO A 59 9.88 -6.27 -9.30
CA PRO A 59 9.37 -6.49 -10.66
C PRO A 59 7.86 -6.75 -10.73
N GLN A 60 7.29 -7.41 -9.71
CA GLN A 60 5.84 -7.67 -9.65
C GLN A 60 5.07 -6.37 -9.38
N LEU A 61 5.61 -5.50 -8.53
CA LEU A 61 5.02 -4.20 -8.25
C LEU A 61 5.06 -3.28 -9.48
N LEU A 62 6.15 -3.31 -10.26
CA LEU A 62 6.24 -2.59 -11.53
C LEU A 62 5.22 -3.12 -12.54
N ALA A 63 5.08 -4.43 -12.68
CA ALA A 63 4.08 -5.03 -13.57
C ALA A 63 2.66 -4.57 -13.19
N MET A 64 2.34 -4.49 -11.89
CA MET A 64 1.05 -3.93 -11.44
C MET A 64 0.90 -2.45 -11.76
N MET A 65 1.96 -1.66 -11.56
CA MET A 65 1.96 -0.22 -11.86
C MET A 65 1.73 0.07 -13.35
N HIS A 66 2.21 -0.82 -14.23
CA HIS A 66 2.03 -0.74 -15.68
C HIS A 66 0.78 -1.47 -16.19
N ASP A 67 -0.14 -1.88 -15.29
CA ASP A 67 -1.35 -2.66 -15.61
C ASP A 67 -1.07 -4.01 -16.32
N GLU A 68 0.17 -4.51 -16.28
CA GLU A 68 0.56 -5.83 -16.79
C GLU A 68 0.16 -6.97 -15.83
N LEU A 69 -0.03 -6.63 -14.55
CA LEU A 69 -0.49 -7.56 -13.52
C LEU A 69 -1.67 -6.95 -12.74
N GLN A 70 -2.66 -7.79 -12.41
CA GLN A 70 -3.88 -7.30 -11.78
C GLN A 70 -3.64 -6.77 -10.36
N LEU A 71 -4.10 -5.55 -10.12
CA LEU A 71 -4.21 -4.99 -8.78
C LEU A 71 -5.42 -5.56 -8.02
N PRO A 72 -5.29 -5.81 -6.70
CA PRO A 72 -6.42 -6.08 -5.84
C PRO A 72 -7.48 -4.97 -5.96
N ASP A 73 -8.75 -5.36 -6.08
CA ASP A 73 -9.85 -4.41 -6.35
C ASP A 73 -9.94 -3.30 -5.30
N VAL A 74 -9.64 -3.62 -4.04
CA VAL A 74 -9.62 -2.65 -2.92
C VAL A 74 -8.55 -1.58 -3.05
N LEU A 75 -7.47 -1.84 -3.80
CA LEU A 75 -6.38 -0.90 -4.03
C LEU A 75 -6.55 -0.06 -5.30
N ARG A 76 -7.38 -0.51 -6.25
CA ARG A 76 -7.58 0.18 -7.53
C ARG A 76 -8.00 1.65 -7.37
N PRO A 77 -8.96 2.02 -6.49
CA PRO A 77 -9.36 3.43 -6.33
C PRO A 77 -8.22 4.36 -5.91
N TRP A 78 -7.14 3.81 -5.34
CA TRP A 78 -5.98 4.55 -4.85
C TRP A 78 -4.82 4.56 -5.86
N LEU A 79 -4.62 3.43 -6.55
CA LEU A 79 -3.43 3.17 -7.35
C LEU A 79 -3.65 3.27 -8.87
N GLN A 80 -4.87 2.99 -9.35
CA GLN A 80 -5.24 3.25 -10.74
C GLN A 80 -5.68 4.71 -10.87
N VAL A 81 -4.76 5.54 -11.35
CA VAL A 81 -5.13 6.83 -11.90
C VAL A 81 -5.39 6.57 -13.38
N LYS A 82 -6.66 6.58 -13.79
CA LYS A 82 -6.97 6.84 -15.19
C LYS A 82 -6.29 8.16 -15.53
N ALA A 83 -5.28 8.13 -16.40
CA ALA A 83 -4.86 9.31 -17.14
C ALA A 83 -6.05 9.88 -17.92
#